data_AF-A0A973EKA8-F1
#
_entry.id   AF-A0A973EKA8-F1
#
_cell.length_a   1.000
_cell.length_b   1.000
_cell.length_c   1.000
_cell.angle_alpha   90.00
_cell.angle_beta   90.00
_cell.angle_gamma   90.00
#
_symmetry.space_group_name_H-M   'P 1'
#
loop_
_entity.id
_entity.type
_entity.pdbx_description
1 polymer ?
#
loop_
_entity_poly.entity_id
_entity_poly.type
_entity_poly.pdbx_seq_one_letter_code
_entity_poly.pdbx_strand_id
1 'polypeptide(L)'
;MSTNLEKVLSSSYKKQMVLYISSHPESFDELLALALNNNSKLSWRAAWMIHHFMHDNDVRLQKHIKKMITLLPDVNESSQREFLKIISRMNIYNKDEGILFNHCISIWEKINKSSSIRYHAIKTVMRIAHKYPELTNEIDFFLQDHYLETLSPAIRKILIREIHHFAK
;
A
#
# COMPACT_ATOMS: atom_id res chain seq x y z
N MET A 1 -25.97 -13.32 4.36
CA MET A 1 -26.64 -12.01 4.44
C MET A 1 -25.55 -10.95 4.52
N SER A 2 -25.69 -9.83 3.80
CA SER A 2 -24.70 -8.75 3.83
C SER A 2 -24.80 -7.97 5.14
N THR A 3 -23.67 -7.74 5.79
CA THR A 3 -23.59 -7.00 7.06
C THR A 3 -23.93 -5.52 6.86
N ASN A 4 -24.15 -4.79 7.96
CA ASN A 4 -24.37 -3.35 7.88
C ASN A 4 -23.11 -2.63 7.35
N LEU A 5 -21.91 -3.09 7.73
CA LEU A 5 -20.67 -2.56 7.21
C LEU A 5 -20.55 -2.77 5.70
N GLU A 6 -20.83 -3.96 5.17
CA GLU A 6 -20.79 -4.22 3.72
C GLU A 6 -21.78 -3.34 2.94
N LYS A 7 -22.98 -3.11 3.46
CA LYS A 7 -23.96 -2.20 2.85
C LYS A 7 -23.42 -0.77 2.81
N VAL A 8 -22.85 -0.29 3.90
CA VAL A 8 -22.23 1.04 3.97
C VAL A 8 -21.07 1.13 2.97
N LEU A 9 -20.13 0.18 3.02
CA LEU A 9 -18.98 0.16 2.11
C LEU A 9 -19.38 0.05 0.64
N SER A 10 -20.46 -0.63 0.28
CA SER A 10 -20.86 -0.79 -1.13
C SER A 10 -21.57 0.43 -1.73
N SER A 11 -22.37 1.14 -0.94
CA SER A 11 -23.30 2.15 -1.44
C SER A 11 -23.03 3.58 -0.97
N SER A 12 -22.11 3.77 -0.02
CA SER A 12 -21.88 5.07 0.61
C SER A 12 -20.68 5.82 0.04
N TYR A 13 -20.73 7.16 0.13
CA TYR A 13 -19.56 8.00 -0.10
C TYR A 13 -18.66 8.05 1.14
N LYS A 14 -17.46 8.62 0.96
CA LYS A 14 -16.43 8.70 1.99
C LYS A 14 -16.95 9.22 3.32
N LYS A 15 -17.71 10.32 3.30
CA LYS A 15 -18.19 10.97 4.53
C LYS A 15 -19.04 10.02 5.38
N GLN A 16 -19.95 9.28 4.75
CA GLN A 16 -20.81 8.33 5.45
C GLN A 16 -20.04 7.10 5.91
N MET A 17 -19.09 6.59 5.13
CA MET A 17 -18.24 5.48 5.56
C MET A 17 -17.41 5.85 6.80
N VAL A 18 -16.81 7.04 6.79
CA VAL A 18 -16.05 7.56 7.94
C VAL A 18 -16.95 7.73 9.15
N LEU A 19 -18.12 8.36 9.00
CA LEU A 19 -19.06 8.54 10.10
C LEU A 19 -19.50 7.20 10.72
N TYR A 20 -19.78 6.20 9.89
CA TYR A 20 -20.19 4.88 10.35
C TYR A 20 -19.08 4.17 11.13
N ILE A 21 -17.86 4.15 10.61
CA ILE A 21 -16.74 3.45 11.27
C ILE A 21 -16.33 4.17 12.55
N SER A 22 -16.36 5.50 12.57
CA SER A 22 -16.11 6.28 13.79
C SER A 22 -17.11 5.99 14.90
N SER A 23 -18.38 5.67 14.56
CA SER A 23 -19.39 5.31 15.55
C SER A 23 -19.44 3.81 15.88
N HIS A 24 -18.71 2.97 15.15
CA HIS A 24 -18.69 1.52 15.32
C HIS A 24 -17.23 0.98 15.29
N PRO A 25 -16.39 1.32 16.28
CA PRO A 25 -14.99 0.88 16.32
C PRO A 25 -14.82 -0.65 16.32
N GLU A 26 -15.82 -1.39 16.81
CA GLU A 26 -15.89 -2.85 16.75
C GLU A 26 -15.94 -3.42 15.32
N SER A 27 -16.33 -2.60 14.34
CA SER A 27 -16.35 -2.99 12.92
C SER A 27 -14.95 -3.15 12.32
N PHE A 28 -13.88 -2.81 13.06
CA PHE A 28 -12.51 -2.88 12.53
C PHE A 28 -12.08 -4.30 12.16
N ASP A 29 -12.45 -5.31 12.96
CA ASP A 29 -12.11 -6.71 12.66
C ASP A 29 -12.81 -7.18 11.37
N GLU A 30 -14.04 -6.71 11.15
CA GLU A 30 -14.78 -6.99 9.92
C GLU A 30 -14.16 -6.27 8.71
N LEU A 31 -13.74 -5.00 8.86
CA LEU A 31 -12.98 -4.28 7.84
C LEU A 31 -11.74 -5.07 7.43
N LEU A 32 -11.02 -5.59 8.41
CA LEU A 32 -9.80 -6.35 8.18
C LEU A 32 -10.07 -7.67 7.47
N ALA A 33 -11.13 -8.38 7.86
CA ALA A 33 -11.58 -9.59 7.18
C ALA A 33 -11.95 -9.31 5.71
N LEU A 34 -12.69 -8.22 5.45
CA LEU A 34 -13.08 -7.80 4.10
C LEU A 34 -11.86 -7.39 3.25
N ALA A 35 -10.93 -6.63 3.83
CA ALA A 35 -9.71 -6.20 3.15
C ALA A 35 -8.85 -7.41 2.73
N LEU A 36 -8.67 -8.38 3.63
CA LEU A 36 -7.85 -9.57 3.40
C LEU A 36 -8.54 -10.67 2.58
N ASN A 37 -9.80 -10.46 2.18
CA ASN A 37 -10.53 -11.36 1.30
C ASN A 37 -10.36 -10.94 -0.17
N ASN A 38 -9.48 -11.63 -0.89
CA ASN A 38 -9.15 -11.30 -2.28
C ASN A 38 -10.37 -11.37 -3.25
N ASN A 39 -11.40 -12.14 -2.90
CA ASN A 39 -12.61 -12.27 -3.70
C ASN A 39 -13.64 -11.15 -3.44
N SER A 40 -13.41 -10.31 -2.43
CA SER A 40 -14.34 -9.25 -2.07
C SER A 40 -14.19 -8.04 -2.99
N LYS A 41 -15.29 -7.67 -3.67
CA LYS A 41 -15.39 -6.39 -4.41
C LYS A 41 -15.20 -5.16 -3.51
N LEU A 42 -15.34 -5.34 -2.19
CA LEU A 42 -15.18 -4.30 -1.18
C LEU A 42 -13.78 -4.27 -0.56
N SER A 43 -12.87 -5.19 -0.93
CA SER A 43 -11.52 -5.29 -0.36
C SER A 43 -10.78 -3.95 -0.40
N TRP A 44 -10.80 -3.25 -1.55
CA TRP A 44 -10.14 -1.95 -1.67
C TRP A 44 -10.79 -0.84 -0.80
N ARG A 45 -12.12 -0.84 -0.63
CA ARG A 45 -12.81 0.14 0.22
C ARG A 45 -12.53 -0.13 1.69
N ALA A 46 -12.53 -1.39 2.08
CA ALA A 46 -12.17 -1.81 3.44
C ALA A 46 -10.72 -1.43 3.75
N ALA A 47 -9.78 -1.75 2.86
CA ALA A 47 -8.37 -1.35 2.98
C ALA A 47 -8.21 0.18 3.03
N TRP A 48 -8.95 0.92 2.21
CA TRP A 48 -8.93 2.38 2.23
C TRP A 48 -9.38 2.95 3.58
N MET A 49 -10.44 2.37 4.17
CA MET A 49 -10.91 2.75 5.50
C MET A 49 -9.91 2.37 6.60
N ILE A 50 -9.30 1.19 6.53
CA ILE A 50 -8.21 0.81 7.45
C ILE A 50 -7.09 1.84 7.39
N HIS A 51 -6.62 2.20 6.20
CA HIS A 51 -5.58 3.22 6.04
C HIS A 51 -5.99 4.58 6.63
N HIS A 52 -7.28 4.93 6.57
CA HIS A 52 -7.79 6.18 7.13
C HIS A 52 -7.78 6.20 8.66
N PHE A 53 -8.09 5.08 9.30
CA PHE A 53 -8.23 4.96 10.76
C PHE A 53 -7.04 4.34 11.48
N MET A 54 -6.02 3.89 10.74
CA MET A 54 -4.81 3.34 11.35
C MET A 54 -3.90 4.43 11.91
N HIS A 55 -3.21 4.09 12.98
CA HIS A 55 -2.05 4.83 13.46
C HIS A 55 -0.76 4.28 12.82
N ASP A 56 0.35 4.99 12.98
CA ASP A 56 1.64 4.44 12.56
C ASP A 56 2.00 3.25 13.44
N ASN A 57 2.48 2.17 12.84
CA ASN A 57 2.75 0.89 13.48
C ASN A 57 1.56 0.33 14.29
N ASP A 58 0.34 0.44 13.74
CA ASP A 58 -0.90 0.03 14.39
C ASP A 58 -0.89 -1.44 14.84
N VAL A 59 -1.01 -1.66 16.16
CA VAL A 59 -0.97 -3.00 16.79
C VAL A 59 -2.05 -3.92 16.24
N ARG A 60 -3.22 -3.38 15.85
CA ARG A 60 -4.33 -4.17 15.28
C ARG A 60 -3.93 -4.85 13.96
N LEU A 61 -3.00 -4.26 13.22
CA LEU A 61 -2.57 -4.73 11.90
C LEU A 61 -1.33 -5.60 11.93
N GLN A 62 -0.51 -5.57 13.00
CA GLN A 62 0.78 -6.26 13.07
C GLN A 62 0.70 -7.74 12.69
N LYS A 63 -0.27 -8.48 13.24
CA LYS A 63 -0.46 -9.92 12.95
C LYS A 63 -0.95 -10.21 11.51
N HIS A 64 -1.34 -9.18 10.77
CA HIS A 64 -1.89 -9.29 9.41
C HIS A 64 -0.98 -8.74 8.32
N ILE A 65 0.07 -7.99 8.66
CA ILE A 65 0.97 -7.38 7.67
C ILE A 65 1.60 -8.42 6.77
N LYS A 66 2.08 -9.54 7.32
CA LYS A 66 2.60 -10.64 6.53
C LYS A 66 1.59 -11.13 5.50
N LYS A 67 0.32 -11.28 5.88
CA LYS A 67 -0.76 -11.69 4.96
C LYS A 67 -1.01 -10.64 3.88
N MET A 68 -0.98 -9.35 4.22
CA MET A 68 -1.11 -8.27 3.23
C MET A 68 0.05 -8.31 2.23
N ILE A 69 1.28 -8.48 2.70
CA ILE A 69 2.47 -8.61 1.84
C ILE A 69 2.31 -9.80 0.89
N THR A 70 1.93 -10.98 1.39
CA THR A 70 1.76 -12.17 0.54
C THR A 70 0.64 -12.03 -0.49
N LEU A 71 -0.39 -11.22 -0.19
CA LEU A 71 -1.52 -10.98 -1.10
C LEU A 71 -1.25 -9.88 -2.13
N LEU A 72 -0.23 -9.04 -1.93
CA LEU A 72 0.11 -7.93 -2.84
C LEU A 72 0.12 -8.31 -4.34
N PRO A 73 0.72 -9.44 -4.79
CA PRO A 73 0.75 -9.79 -6.22
C PRO A 73 -0.62 -10.20 -6.78
N ASP A 74 -1.52 -10.71 -5.94
CA ASP A 74 -2.77 -11.36 -6.36
C ASP A 74 -4.01 -10.48 -6.26
N VAL A 75 -3.90 -9.35 -5.55
CA VAL A 75 -5.01 -8.40 -5.41
C VAL A 75 -5.12 -7.46 -6.60
N ASN A 76 -6.34 -6.99 -6.86
CA ASN A 76 -6.56 -5.98 -7.90
C ASN A 76 -5.80 -4.67 -7.60
N GLU A 77 -5.58 -3.86 -8.64
CA GLU A 77 -4.82 -2.62 -8.58
C GLU A 77 -5.27 -1.65 -7.47
N SER A 78 -6.59 -1.48 -7.30
CA SER A 78 -7.13 -0.60 -6.26
C SER A 78 -6.76 -1.08 -4.85
N SER A 79 -6.86 -2.38 -4.60
CA SER A 79 -6.52 -2.97 -3.30
C SER A 79 -5.00 -3.00 -3.10
N GLN A 80 -4.22 -3.30 -4.14
CA GLN A 80 -2.76 -3.27 -4.15
C GLN A 80 -2.24 -1.90 -3.69
N ARG A 81 -2.82 -0.82 -4.22
CA ARG A 81 -2.47 0.55 -3.81
C ARG A 81 -2.73 0.81 -2.34
N GLU A 82 -3.91 0.44 -1.84
CA GLU A 82 -4.25 0.70 -0.44
C GLU A 82 -3.44 -0.18 0.52
N PHE A 83 -3.11 -1.41 0.14
CA PHE A 83 -2.20 -2.26 0.89
C PHE A 83 -0.80 -1.64 0.98
N LEU A 84 -0.24 -1.14 -0.12
CA LEU A 84 1.07 -0.46 -0.09
C LEU A 84 1.06 0.76 0.85
N LYS A 85 -0.03 1.54 0.88
CA LYS A 85 -0.16 2.65 1.83
C LYS A 85 -0.20 2.18 3.28
N ILE A 86 -0.98 1.14 3.60
CA ILE A 86 -1.01 0.56 4.94
C ILE A 86 0.38 0.07 5.34
N ILE A 87 0.99 -0.77 4.51
CA ILE A 87 2.31 -1.38 4.72
C ILE A 87 3.39 -0.30 4.92
N SER A 88 3.32 0.82 4.19
CA SER A 88 4.28 1.92 4.34
C SER A 88 4.27 2.59 5.72
N ARG A 89 3.16 2.48 6.45
CA ARG A 89 2.99 3.02 7.81
C ARG A 89 3.26 1.98 8.90
N MET A 90 3.71 0.79 8.53
CA MET A 90 3.99 -0.31 9.46
C MET A 90 5.48 -0.57 9.55
N ASN A 91 5.90 -1.05 10.72
CA ASN A 91 7.23 -1.61 10.89
C ASN A 91 7.24 -3.06 10.40
N ILE A 92 8.24 -3.35 9.57
CA ILE A 92 8.41 -4.65 8.92
C ILE A 92 9.84 -5.07 9.20
N TYR A 93 10.00 -6.34 9.55
CA TYR A 93 11.26 -6.86 10.04
C TYR A 93 11.61 -8.17 9.33
N ASN A 94 12.91 -8.43 9.25
CA ASN A 94 13.47 -9.70 8.82
C ASN A 94 12.96 -10.11 7.41
N LYS A 95 12.67 -11.40 7.23
CA LYS A 95 12.25 -12.01 5.95
C LYS A 95 11.08 -11.31 5.25
N ASP A 96 10.15 -10.72 6.00
CA ASP A 96 8.97 -10.10 5.40
C ASP A 96 9.34 -8.81 4.66
N GLU A 97 10.45 -8.16 5.05
CA GLU A 97 10.99 -6.98 4.37
C GLU A 97 11.59 -7.33 3.00
N GLY A 98 12.34 -8.43 2.91
CA GLY A 98 12.87 -8.93 1.64
C GLY A 98 11.77 -9.38 0.67
N ILE A 99 10.72 -10.04 1.17
CA ILE A 99 9.56 -10.41 0.36
C ILE A 99 8.84 -9.17 -0.17
N LEU A 100 8.62 -8.17 0.70
CA LEU A 100 8.00 -6.91 0.32
C LEU A 100 8.83 -6.17 -0.73
N PHE A 101 10.15 -6.09 -0.55
CA PHE A 101 11.07 -5.47 -1.50
C PHE A 101 10.89 -6.07 -2.89
N ASN A 102 10.95 -7.40 -3.01
CA ASN A 102 10.78 -8.11 -4.28
C ASN A 102 9.41 -7.84 -4.92
N HIS A 103 8.32 -7.88 -4.13
CA HIS A 103 7.00 -7.53 -4.64
C HIS A 103 6.91 -6.10 -5.14
N CYS A 104 7.51 -5.14 -4.43
CA CYS A 104 7.51 -3.75 -4.85
C CYS A 104 8.35 -3.51 -6.11
N ILE A 105 9.50 -4.18 -6.28
CA ILE A 105 10.27 -4.14 -7.53
C ILE A 105 9.44 -4.70 -8.69
N SER A 106 8.84 -5.89 -8.52
CA SER A 106 7.97 -6.48 -9.56
C SER A 106 6.77 -5.60 -9.92
N ILE A 107 6.28 -4.76 -9.00
CA ILE A 107 5.23 -3.77 -9.27
C ILE A 107 5.82 -2.57 -10.04
N TRP A 108 6.98 -2.08 -9.62
CA TRP A 108 7.65 -0.92 -10.20
C TRP A 108 8.04 -1.14 -11.66
N GLU A 109 8.57 -2.32 -11.98
CA GLU A 109 9.04 -2.69 -13.32
C GLU A 109 7.91 -2.79 -14.35
N LYS A 110 6.67 -3.04 -13.91
CA LYS A 110 5.50 -3.09 -14.78
C LYS A 110 5.08 -1.67 -15.17
N ILE A 111 5.74 -1.08 -16.16
CA ILE A 111 5.56 0.33 -16.57
C ILE A 111 4.13 0.68 -16.99
N ASN A 112 3.32 -0.30 -17.38
CA ASN A 112 1.91 -0.15 -17.73
C ASN A 112 0.96 -0.07 -16.52
N LYS A 113 1.44 -0.35 -15.30
CA LYS A 113 0.64 -0.17 -14.07
C LYS A 113 0.40 1.31 -13.79
N SER A 114 -0.69 1.60 -13.08
CA SER A 114 -1.00 2.97 -12.70
C SER A 114 0.16 3.64 -11.95
N SER A 115 0.47 4.88 -12.31
CA SER A 115 1.60 5.62 -11.73
C SER A 115 1.51 5.73 -10.21
N SER A 116 0.29 5.75 -9.64
CA SER A 116 0.09 5.81 -8.18
C SER A 116 0.53 4.54 -7.47
N ILE A 117 0.27 3.36 -8.03
CA ILE A 117 0.73 2.09 -7.45
C ILE A 117 2.25 2.00 -7.52
N ARG A 118 2.80 2.31 -8.70
CA ARG A 118 4.25 2.32 -8.94
C ARG A 118 4.97 3.27 -7.98
N TYR A 119 4.42 4.46 -7.76
CA TYR A 119 4.94 5.43 -6.80
C TYR A 119 5.01 4.87 -5.36
N HIS A 120 3.93 4.25 -4.87
CA HIS A 120 3.95 3.67 -3.53
C HIS A 120 4.90 2.47 -3.42
N ALA A 121 5.08 1.70 -4.51
CA ALA A 121 6.03 0.60 -4.57
C ALA A 121 7.48 1.11 -4.49
N ILE A 122 7.90 2.03 -5.37
CA ILE A 122 9.28 2.53 -5.39
C ILE A 122 9.63 3.28 -4.11
N LYS A 123 8.67 4.01 -3.53
CA LYS A 123 8.87 4.66 -2.21
C LYS A 123 9.14 3.64 -1.10
N THR A 124 8.48 2.49 -1.16
CA THR A 124 8.70 1.39 -0.22
C THR A 124 10.09 0.77 -0.41
N VAL A 125 10.49 0.56 -1.67
CA VAL A 125 11.82 0.06 -2.06
C VAL A 125 12.92 0.99 -1.55
N MET A 126 12.82 2.29 -1.82
CA MET A 126 13.78 3.30 -1.35
C MET A 126 13.88 3.33 0.19
N ARG A 127 12.75 3.23 0.89
CA ARG A 127 12.73 3.16 2.36
C ARG A 127 13.45 1.91 2.90
N ILE A 128 13.29 0.77 2.23
CA ILE A 128 13.96 -0.48 2.62
C ILE A 128 15.45 -0.36 2.32
N ALA A 129 15.84 0.06 1.11
CA ALA A 129 17.24 0.19 0.73
C ALA A 129 18.01 1.19 1.59
N HIS A 130 17.36 2.23 2.13
CA HIS A 130 18.00 3.12 3.09
C HIS A 130 18.46 2.42 4.38
N LYS A 131 17.87 1.28 4.74
CA LYS A 131 18.31 0.45 5.89
C LYS A 131 19.49 -0.46 5.56
N TYR A 132 19.72 -0.74 4.27
CA TYR A 132 20.66 -1.74 3.77
C TYR A 132 21.56 -1.11 2.71
N PRO A 133 22.71 -0.54 3.09
CA PRO A 133 23.63 0.15 2.17
C PRO A 133 24.05 -0.68 0.96
N GLU A 134 24.06 -2.01 1.08
CA GLU A 134 24.33 -2.93 -0.02
C GLU A 134 23.34 -2.82 -1.19
N LEU A 135 22.11 -2.36 -0.92
CA LEU A 135 21.07 -2.18 -1.93
C LEU A 135 21.16 -0.85 -2.68
N THR A 136 22.02 0.08 -2.25
CA THR A 136 22.08 1.44 -2.84
C THR A 136 22.35 1.42 -4.34
N ASN A 137 23.27 0.57 -4.81
CA ASN A 137 23.57 0.45 -6.24
C ASN A 137 22.40 -0.11 -7.06
N GLU A 138 21.56 -0.96 -6.46
CA GLU A 138 20.37 -1.50 -7.14
C GLU A 138 19.30 -0.41 -7.33
N ILE A 139 19.20 0.54 -6.39
CA ILE A 139 18.23 1.63 -6.46
C ILE A 139 18.48 2.54 -7.66
N ASP A 140 19.75 2.90 -7.93
CA ASP A 140 20.08 3.76 -9.06
C ASP A 140 19.62 3.16 -10.40
N PHE A 141 19.70 1.85 -10.55
CA PHE A 141 19.15 1.14 -11.71
C PHE A 141 17.62 1.31 -11.83
N PHE A 142 16.89 1.20 -10.72
CA PHE A 142 15.44 1.36 -10.71
C PHE A 142 14.97 2.82 -10.87
N LEU A 143 15.85 3.80 -10.69
CA LEU A 143 15.54 5.22 -10.84
C LEU A 143 15.91 5.80 -12.22
N GLN A 144 16.25 4.97 -13.19
CA GLN A 144 16.54 5.40 -14.57
C GLN A 144 15.31 5.97 -15.29
N ASP A 145 15.55 6.81 -16.29
CA ASP A 145 14.52 7.55 -17.02
C ASP A 145 13.42 6.66 -17.62
N HIS A 146 13.76 5.47 -18.12
CA HIS A 146 12.77 4.52 -18.67
C HIS A 146 11.63 4.21 -17.68
N TYR A 147 11.94 4.13 -16.37
CA TYR A 147 10.93 3.93 -15.34
C TYR A 147 10.22 5.22 -14.94
N LEU A 148 10.93 6.35 -14.90
CA LEU A 148 10.41 7.63 -14.41
C LEU A 148 9.51 8.33 -15.43
N GLU A 149 9.85 8.26 -16.72
CA GLU A 149 9.13 8.94 -17.81
C GLU A 149 7.72 8.39 -18.03
N THR A 150 7.50 7.13 -17.65
CA THR A 150 6.19 6.45 -17.74
C THR A 150 5.24 6.82 -16.60
N LEU A 151 5.70 7.62 -15.62
CA LEU A 151 4.84 8.16 -14.56
C LEU A 151 4.09 9.40 -15.04
N SER A 152 2.91 9.65 -14.46
CA SER A 152 2.21 10.91 -14.68
C SER A 152 3.09 12.10 -14.27
N PRO A 153 2.98 13.26 -14.95
CA PRO A 153 3.85 14.41 -14.66
C PRO A 153 3.84 14.85 -13.20
N ALA A 154 2.67 14.79 -12.54
CA ALA A 154 2.51 15.13 -11.13
C ALA A 154 3.29 14.16 -10.22
N ILE A 155 3.15 12.86 -10.45
CA ILE A 155 3.83 11.84 -9.64
C ILE A 155 5.33 11.85 -9.90
N ARG A 156 5.75 11.99 -11.16
CA ARG A 156 7.17 12.10 -11.52
C ARG A 156 7.85 13.26 -10.79
N LYS A 157 7.21 14.43 -10.78
CA LYS A 157 7.72 15.61 -10.08
C LYS A 157 7.88 15.37 -8.57
N ILE A 158 6.91 14.70 -7.95
CA ILE A 158 6.98 14.36 -6.52
C ILE A 158 8.13 13.39 -6.26
N LEU A 159 8.23 12.32 -7.05
CA LEU A 159 9.26 11.30 -6.88
C LEU A 159 10.68 11.87 -7.06
N ILE A 160 10.92 12.68 -8.09
CA ILE A 160 12.24 13.33 -8.30
C ILE A 160 12.63 14.18 -7.10
N ARG A 161 11.68 14.91 -6.50
CA ARG A 161 11.92 15.69 -5.29
C ARG A 161 12.30 14.80 -4.10
N GLU A 162 11.65 13.64 -3.96
CA GLU A 162 11.98 12.68 -2.91
C GLU A 162 13.38 12.07 -3.14
N ILE A 163 13.72 11.66 -4.37
CA ILE A 163 15.04 11.12 -4.73
C ILE A 163 16.16 12.11 -4.35
N HIS A 164 16.01 13.39 -4.67
CA HIS A 164 17.00 14.40 -4.28
C HIS A 164 17.14 14.59 -2.77
N HIS A 165 16.10 14.27 -1.99
CA HIS A 165 16.19 14.29 -0.53
C HIS A 165 16.88 13.03 0.01
N PHE A 166 16.67 11.88 -0.65
CA PHE A 166 17.31 10.60 -0.31
C PHE A 166 18.80 10.54 -0.66
N ALA A 167 19.24 11.27 -1.68
CA ALA A 167 20.65 11.31 -2.11
C ALA A 167 21.53 12.27 -1.30
N LYS A 168 20.98 12.97 -0.30
CA LYS A 168 21.71 13.84 0.62
C LYS A 168 21.94 13.14 1.95
#